data_AF-A0A962EGX2-F1
#
_entry.id   AF-A0A962EGX2-F1
#
_cell.length_a   1.000
_cell.length_b   1.000
_cell.length_c   1.000
_cell.angle_alpha   90.00
_cell.angle_beta   90.00
_cell.angle_gamma   90.00
#
_symmetry.space_group_name_H-M   'P 1'
#
loop_
_entity.id
_entity.type
_entity.pdbx_description
1 polymer ?
#
loop_
_entity_poly.entity_id
_entity_poly.type
_entity_poly.pdbx_seq_one_letter_code
_entity_poly.pdbx_strand_id
1 'polypeptide(L)'
;RKFGKFTVPDFVGDRYYSDAARLVAVVCAVFISFTYVAGQMRGVGIVFSRFLEVDITTGVILGMCIVFFYAVVGGMKGITYTQVAQYCVLIFAYLVPAIFISILVTGHFLPQLGFGGTVSDGSGMYLLDKLDGLST
;
A
#
# COMPACT_ATOMS: atom_id res chain seq x y z
N ARG A 1 18.31 -16.53 6.55
CA ARG A 1 19.07 -16.74 5.29
C ARG A 1 19.52 -18.20 5.16
N LYS A 2 18.59 -19.17 5.08
CA LYS A 2 18.92 -20.62 5.12
C LYS A 2 19.04 -21.31 3.77
N PHE A 3 18.76 -20.63 2.64
CA PHE A 3 18.75 -21.28 1.31
C PHE A 3 19.64 -20.64 0.24
N GLY A 4 20.45 -19.62 0.54
CA GLY A 4 21.46 -19.10 -0.40
C GLY A 4 20.96 -18.54 -1.75
N LYS A 5 19.65 -18.59 -2.03
CA LYS A 5 19.03 -18.13 -3.28
C LYS A 5 18.41 -16.75 -3.07
N PHE A 6 18.50 -15.94 -4.12
CA PHE A 6 18.09 -14.53 -4.11
C PHE A 6 16.67 -14.31 -4.67
N THR A 7 16.06 -15.33 -5.29
CA THR A 7 14.73 -15.23 -5.92
C THR A 7 13.84 -16.44 -5.57
N VAL A 8 12.53 -16.22 -5.50
CA VAL A 8 11.53 -17.27 -5.26
C VAL A 8 11.53 -18.33 -6.38
N PRO A 9 11.65 -17.98 -7.67
CA PRO A 9 11.70 -18.98 -8.74
C PRO A 9 12.93 -19.89 -8.67
N ASP A 10 14.10 -19.37 -8.29
CA ASP A 10 15.30 -20.20 -8.10
C ASP A 10 15.13 -21.18 -6.93
N PHE A 11 14.48 -20.76 -5.86
CA PHE A 11 14.15 -21.66 -4.74
C PHE A 11 13.23 -22.80 -5.19
N VAL A 12 12.21 -22.51 -6.00
CA VAL A 12 11.28 -23.54 -6.53
C VAL A 12 12.00 -24.48 -7.50
N GLY A 13 12.84 -23.95 -8.40
CA GLY A 13 13.62 -24.75 -9.34
C GLY A 13 14.54 -25.76 -8.65
N ASP A 14 15.29 -25.32 -7.64
CA ASP A 14 16.20 -26.19 -6.88
C ASP A 14 15.44 -27.14 -5.95
N ARG A 15 14.28 -26.73 -5.41
CA ARG A 15 13.47 -27.58 -4.52
C ARG A 15 12.87 -28.78 -5.25
N TYR A 16 12.56 -28.62 -6.54
CA TYR A 16 11.98 -29.66 -7.41
C TYR A 16 12.99 -30.22 -8.43
N TYR A 17 14.26 -29.81 -8.40
CA TYR A 17 15.31 -30.19 -9.35
C TYR A 17 14.87 -30.13 -10.83
N SER A 18 14.05 -29.13 -11.18
CA SER A 18 13.40 -29.05 -12.49
C SER A 18 13.46 -27.65 -13.07
N ASP A 19 14.08 -27.52 -14.24
CA ASP A 19 14.11 -26.28 -15.02
C ASP A 19 12.71 -25.86 -15.49
N ALA A 20 11.81 -26.84 -15.72
CA ALA A 20 10.42 -26.56 -16.07
C ALA A 20 9.68 -25.88 -14.91
N ALA A 21 9.89 -26.34 -13.66
CA ALA A 21 9.30 -25.73 -12.48
C ALA A 21 9.83 -24.30 -12.24
N ARG A 22 11.12 -24.05 -12.51
CA ARG A 22 11.70 -22.69 -12.47
C ARG A 22 11.05 -21.78 -13.51
N LEU A 23 10.89 -22.26 -14.75
CA LEU A 23 10.29 -21.48 -15.83
C LEU A 23 8.86 -21.08 -15.50
N VAL A 24 8.04 -22.03 -15.04
CA VAL A 24 6.65 -21.76 -14.62
C VAL A 24 6.62 -20.74 -13.48
N ALA A 25 7.49 -20.87 -12.48
CA ALA A 25 7.56 -19.93 -11.37
C ALA A 25 7.96 -18.51 -11.81
N VAL A 26 8.89 -18.36 -12.77
CA VAL A 26 9.25 -17.05 -13.34
C VAL A 26 8.07 -16.44 -14.09
N VAL A 27 7.39 -17.20 -14.95
CA VAL A 27 6.24 -16.71 -15.73
C VAL A 27 5.12 -16.24 -14.80
N CYS A 28 4.78 -17.04 -13.78
CA CYS A 28 3.78 -16.64 -12.78
C CYS A 28 4.20 -15.37 -12.02
N ALA A 29 5.47 -15.28 -11.59
CA ALA A 29 5.97 -14.12 -10.87
C ALA A 29 5.91 -12.84 -11.72
N VAL A 30 6.28 -12.91 -13.01
CA VAL A 30 6.20 -11.79 -13.95
C VAL A 30 4.75 -11.37 -14.17
N PHE A 31 3.84 -12.34 -14.36
CA PHE A 31 2.42 -12.05 -14.59
C PHE A 31 1.75 -11.32 -13.41
N ILE A 32 1.98 -11.81 -12.18
CA ILE A 32 1.48 -11.16 -10.96
C ILE A 32 2.08 -9.78 -10.80
N SER A 33 3.39 -9.64 -11.00
CA SER A 33 4.10 -8.36 -10.86
C SER A 33 3.60 -7.33 -11.88
N PHE A 34 3.38 -7.73 -13.13
CA PHE A 34 2.89 -6.85 -14.19
C PHE A 34 1.48 -6.34 -13.87
N THR A 35 0.58 -7.24 -13.46
CA THR A 35 -0.80 -6.87 -13.11
C THR A 35 -0.82 -5.89 -11.93
N TYR A 36 0.00 -6.13 -10.92
CA TYR A 36 0.14 -5.25 -9.76
C TYR A 36 0.64 -3.85 -10.15
N VAL A 37 1.73 -3.78 -10.92
CA VAL A 37 2.31 -2.51 -11.37
C VAL A 37 1.35 -1.74 -12.27
N ALA A 38 0.60 -2.41 -13.15
CA ALA A 38 -0.41 -1.76 -13.99
C ALA A 38 -1.48 -1.02 -13.16
N GLY A 39 -1.96 -1.66 -12.08
CA GLY A 39 -2.89 -1.04 -11.13
C GLY A 39 -2.28 0.16 -10.41
N GLN A 40 -1.04 0.04 -9.94
CA GLN A 40 -0.33 1.15 -9.27
C GLN A 40 -0.14 2.35 -10.20
N MET A 41 0.28 2.11 -11.43
CA MET A 41 0.50 3.18 -12.42
C MET A 41 -0.78 3.96 -12.71
N ARG A 42 -1.94 3.28 -12.75
CA ARG A 42 -3.23 3.96 -12.88
C ARG A 42 -3.54 4.82 -11.66
N GLY A 43 -3.28 4.32 -10.45
CA GLY A 43 -3.42 5.08 -9.21
C GLY A 43 -2.56 6.34 -9.18
N VAL A 44 -1.28 6.21 -9.56
CA VAL A 44 -0.35 7.35 -9.71
C VAL A 44 -0.90 8.37 -10.69
N GLY A 45 -1.36 7.93 -11.87
CA GLY A 45 -1.93 8.83 -12.87
C GLY A 45 -3.16 9.60 -12.39
N ILE A 46 -4.06 8.97 -11.63
CA ILE A 46 -5.21 9.66 -11.04
C ILE A 46 -4.75 10.74 -10.06
N VAL A 47 -3.80 10.43 -9.19
CA VAL A 47 -3.27 11.40 -8.22
C VAL A 47 -2.63 12.59 -8.93
N PHE A 48 -1.76 12.35 -9.91
CA PHE A 48 -1.13 13.43 -10.69
C PHE A 48 -2.14 14.24 -11.51
N SER A 49 -3.18 13.61 -12.08
CA SER A 49 -4.25 14.32 -12.80
C SER A 49 -5.01 15.29 -11.90
N ARG A 50 -5.11 14.99 -10.60
CA ARG A 50 -5.82 15.84 -9.63
C ARG A 50 -4.96 16.98 -9.09
N PHE A 51 -3.65 16.78 -8.98
CA PHE A 51 -2.74 17.82 -8.49
C PHE A 51 -2.24 18.76 -9.58
N LEU A 52 -2.02 18.26 -10.80
CA LEU A 52 -1.51 19.05 -11.92
C LEU A 52 -2.61 19.44 -12.93
N GLU A 53 -3.86 19.03 -12.68
CA GLU A 53 -5.02 19.28 -13.56
C GLU A 53 -4.80 18.85 -15.04
N VAL A 54 -4.01 17.79 -15.24
CA VAL A 54 -3.72 17.20 -16.56
C VAL A 54 -4.55 15.94 -16.80
N ASP A 55 -4.66 15.50 -18.07
CA ASP A 55 -5.28 14.21 -18.38
C ASP A 55 -4.57 13.05 -17.66
N ILE A 56 -5.34 12.01 -17.32
CA ILE A 56 -4.83 10.83 -16.61
C ILE A 56 -3.70 10.17 -17.41
N THR A 57 -3.80 10.11 -18.74
CA THR A 57 -2.78 9.50 -19.60
C THR A 57 -1.45 10.25 -19.47
N THR A 58 -1.49 11.58 -19.51
CA THR A 58 -0.32 12.44 -19.30
C THR A 58 0.22 12.29 -17.87
N GLY A 59 -0.67 12.21 -16.87
CA GLY A 59 -0.28 11.96 -15.47
C GLY A 59 0.43 10.62 -15.27
N VAL A 60 -0.02 9.55 -15.94
CA VAL A 60 0.64 8.24 -15.91
C VAL A 60 2.03 8.31 -16.53
N ILE A 61 2.17 8.93 -17.70
CA ILE A 61 3.46 9.06 -18.40
C ILE A 61 4.46 9.81 -17.53
N LEU A 62 4.04 10.94 -16.94
CA LEU A 62 4.90 11.74 -16.07
C LEU A 62 5.32 10.98 -14.82
N GLY A 63 4.37 10.28 -14.17
CA GLY A 63 4.66 9.41 -13.04
C GLY A 63 5.63 8.28 -13.39
N MET A 64 5.49 7.68 -14.58
CA MET A 64 6.39 6.63 -15.08
C MET A 64 7.81 7.15 -15.28
N CYS A 65 7.97 8.35 -15.86
CA CYS A 65 9.29 8.96 -16.06
C CYS A 65 10.02 9.20 -14.73
N ILE A 66 9.30 9.70 -13.72
CA ILE A 66 9.88 9.94 -12.37
C ILE A 66 10.29 8.60 -11.73
N VAL A 67 9.40 7.62 -11.76
CA VAL A 67 9.65 6.28 -11.21
C VAL A 67 10.85 5.61 -11.88
N PHE A 68 10.90 5.68 -13.20
CA PHE A 68 12.01 5.17 -13.99
C PHE A 68 13.33 5.84 -13.61
N PHE A 69 13.35 7.17 -13.50
CA PHE A 69 14.57 7.92 -13.18
C PHE A 69 15.16 7.52 -11.83
N TYR A 70 14.36 7.53 -10.75
CA TYR A 70 14.91 7.17 -9.43
C TYR A 70 15.22 5.66 -9.33
N ALA A 71 14.51 4.80 -10.06
CA ALA A 71 14.79 3.36 -10.07
C ALA A 71 16.13 3.05 -10.75
N VAL A 72 16.43 3.73 -11.87
CA VAL A 72 17.70 3.59 -12.60
C VAL A 72 18.87 4.12 -11.78
N VAL A 73 18.72 5.29 -11.14
CA VAL A 73 19.80 5.91 -10.35
C VAL A 73 20.02 5.19 -9.02
N GLY A 74 18.95 4.74 -8.35
CA GLY A 74 19.01 4.19 -6.99
C GLY A 74 19.32 2.69 -6.91
N GLY A 75 19.06 1.92 -7.97
CA GLY A 75 19.14 0.47 -7.95
C GLY A 75 18.34 -0.17 -6.81
N MET A 76 18.66 -1.42 -6.44
CA MET A 76 17.91 -2.16 -5.41
C MET A 76 17.96 -1.52 -4.01
N LYS A 77 19.03 -0.77 -3.70
CA LYS A 77 19.16 -0.06 -2.43
C LYS A 77 18.24 1.16 -2.38
N GLY A 78 18.18 1.94 -3.45
CA GLY A 78 17.31 3.12 -3.55
C GLY A 78 15.84 2.76 -3.39
N ILE A 79 15.39 1.67 -4.03
CA ILE A 79 14.00 1.20 -3.91
C ILE A 79 13.66 0.92 -2.43
N THR A 80 14.54 0.22 -1.71
CA THR A 80 14.30 -0.11 -0.29
C THR A 80 14.17 1.16 0.57
N TYR A 81 15.04 2.14 0.39
CA TYR A 81 14.96 3.40 1.15
C TYR A 81 13.69 4.20 0.84
N THR A 82 13.29 4.26 -0.43
CA THR A 82 12.03 4.92 -0.82
C THR A 82 10.80 4.22 -0.25
N GLN A 83 10.81 2.89 -0.19
CA GLN A 83 9.74 2.10 0.42
C GLN A 83 9.63 2.38 1.92
N VAL A 84 10.75 2.39 2.64
CA VAL A 84 10.76 2.70 4.08
C VAL A 84 10.17 4.09 4.32
N ALA A 85 10.59 5.09 3.56
CA ALA A 85 10.05 6.44 3.66
C ALA A 85 8.54 6.48 3.37
N GLN A 86 8.08 5.81 2.30
CA GLN A 86 6.66 5.72 1.95
C GLN A 86 5.83 5.08 3.08
N TYR A 87 6.32 3.98 3.68
CA TYR A 87 5.64 3.32 4.79
C TYR A 87 5.52 4.24 6.00
N CYS A 88 6.59 4.95 6.36
CA CYS A 88 6.54 5.93 7.44
C CYS A 88 5.49 7.01 7.18
N VAL A 89 5.51 7.62 5.98
CA VAL A 89 4.54 8.66 5.61
C VAL A 89 3.10 8.15 5.64
N LEU A 90 2.84 6.95 5.11
CA LEU A 90 1.49 6.36 5.12
C LEU A 90 0.98 6.11 6.54
N ILE A 91 1.83 5.59 7.44
CA ILE A 91 1.44 5.38 8.84
C ILE A 91 1.02 6.71 9.47
N PHE A 92 1.82 7.76 9.31
CA PHE A 92 1.46 9.09 9.85
C PHE A 92 0.20 9.66 9.19
N ALA A 93 0.08 9.56 7.87
CA ALA A 93 -1.05 10.08 7.12
C ALA A 93 -2.38 9.40 7.50
N TYR A 94 -2.36 8.12 7.86
CA TYR A 94 -3.55 7.41 8.35
C TYR A 94 -3.78 7.61 9.85
N LEU A 95 -2.72 7.67 10.66
CA LEU A 95 -2.84 7.73 12.12
C LEU A 95 -3.35 9.09 12.60
N VAL A 96 -2.89 10.20 12.01
CA VAL A 96 -3.30 11.56 12.41
C VAL A 96 -4.82 11.74 12.32
N PRO A 97 -5.48 11.59 11.15
CA PRO A 97 -6.93 11.75 11.06
C PRO A 97 -7.68 10.74 11.94
N ALA A 98 -7.19 9.50 12.07
CA ALA A 98 -7.81 8.49 12.92
C ALA A 98 -7.81 8.91 14.41
N ILE A 99 -6.70 9.45 14.92
CA ILE A 99 -6.61 9.96 16.29
C ILE A 99 -7.55 11.15 16.48
N PHE A 100 -7.58 12.10 15.54
CA PHE A 100 -8.46 13.27 15.64
C PHE A 100 -9.95 12.88 15.67
N ILE A 101 -10.37 11.96 14.80
CA ILE A 101 -11.74 11.45 14.79
C ILE A 101 -12.03 10.70 16.11
N SER A 102 -11.11 9.88 16.59
CA SER A 102 -11.28 9.16 17.86
C SER A 102 -11.46 10.11 19.05
N ILE A 103 -10.68 11.18 19.13
CA ILE A 103 -10.81 12.18 20.20
C ILE A 103 -12.15 12.92 20.09
N LEU A 104 -12.56 13.33 18.88
CA LEU A 104 -13.81 14.06 18.68
C LEU A 104 -15.06 13.21 18.98
N VAL A 105 -15.01 11.91 18.68
CA VAL A 105 -16.19 11.04 18.75
C VAL A 105 -16.27 10.26 20.07
N THR A 106 -15.14 9.82 20.65
CA THR A 106 -15.14 9.02 21.89
C THR A 106 -14.30 9.62 23.02
N GLY A 107 -13.49 10.64 22.76
CA GLY A 107 -12.58 11.21 23.75
C GLY A 107 -11.33 10.37 24.01
N HIS A 108 -11.16 9.23 23.33
CA HIS A 108 -9.99 8.37 23.48
C HIS A 108 -8.91 8.72 22.45
N PHE A 109 -7.66 8.88 22.91
CA PHE A 109 -6.51 9.17 22.05
C PHE A 109 -6.14 8.02 21.11
N LEU A 110 -6.26 6.78 21.57
CA LEU A 110 -5.96 5.61 20.74
C LEU A 110 -7.21 5.20 19.95
N PRO A 111 -7.20 5.31 18.61
CA PRO A 111 -8.37 4.98 17.78
C PRO A 111 -8.82 3.53 17.94
N GLN A 112 -7.91 2.61 18.30
CA GLN A 112 -8.20 1.21 18.57
C GLN A 112 -9.11 1.02 19.80
N LEU A 113 -8.90 1.84 20.84
CA LEU A 113 -9.72 1.84 22.05
C LEU A 113 -10.99 2.68 21.87
N GLY A 114 -10.88 3.76 21.08
CA GLY A 114 -12.02 4.58 20.70
C GLY A 114 -13.06 3.80 19.90
N PHE A 115 -12.64 2.93 18.96
CA PHE A 115 -13.55 2.14 18.13
C PHE A 115 -14.48 1.20 18.94
N GLY A 116 -14.01 0.70 20.09
CA GLY A 116 -14.81 -0.12 21.02
C GLY A 116 -15.40 0.68 22.20
N GLY A 117 -15.24 2.00 22.21
CA GLY A 117 -15.68 2.89 23.27
C GLY A 117 -17.09 3.45 23.06
N THR A 118 -17.61 4.11 24.09
CA THR A 118 -18.88 4.84 24.03
C THR A 118 -18.70 6.18 23.33
N VAL A 119 -19.72 6.60 22.57
CA VAL A 119 -19.73 7.92 21.91
C VAL A 119 -19.86 9.02 22.97
N SER A 120 -19.02 10.05 22.89
CA SER A 120 -18.97 11.17 23.84
C SER A 120 -20.16 12.15 23.73
N ASP A 121 -21.14 11.83 22.89
CA ASP A 121 -22.37 12.59 22.61
C ASP A 121 -23.43 12.44 23.72
N GLY A 122 -23.05 11.97 24.91
CA GLY A 122 -23.95 11.75 26.05
C GLY A 122 -24.96 10.60 25.89
N SER A 123 -25.00 9.93 24.74
CA SER A 123 -25.97 8.88 24.42
C SER A 123 -25.67 7.50 25.03
N GLY A 124 -24.47 7.29 25.59
CA GLY A 124 -24.06 6.02 26.23
C GLY A 124 -23.92 4.81 25.29
N MET A 125 -24.30 4.96 24.01
CA MET A 125 -24.17 3.93 22.97
C MET A 125 -22.71 3.74 22.54
N TYR A 126 -22.34 2.50 22.22
CA TYR A 126 -21.05 2.19 21.62
C TYR A 126 -20.98 2.77 20.21
N LEU A 127 -19.77 3.17 19.79
CA LEU A 127 -19.53 3.73 18.46
C LEU A 127 -20.05 2.81 17.34
N LEU A 128 -19.87 1.50 17.51
CA LEU A 128 -20.30 0.47 16.56
C LEU A 128 -21.83 0.42 16.40
N ASP A 129 -22.60 0.49 17.50
CA ASP A 129 -24.06 0.46 17.44
C ASP A 129 -24.64 1.71 16.75
N LYS A 130 -23.97 2.88 16.90
CA LYS A 130 -24.35 4.12 16.22
C LYS A 130 -23.99 4.12 14.73
N LEU A 131 -22.92 3.43 14.36
CA LEU A 131 -22.49 3.23 12.96
C LEU A 131 -23.42 2.24 12.23
N ASP A 132 -23.82 1.14 12.86
CA ASP A 132 -24.76 0.17 12.28
C ASP A 132 -26.13 0.80 12.01
N GLY A 133 -26.61 1.67 12.91
CA GLY A 133 -27.87 2.40 12.74
C GLY A 133 -27.88 3.44 11.61
N LEU A 134 -26.73 3.86 11.09
CA LEU A 134 -26.62 4.76 9.93
C LEU A 134 -26.58 4.01 8.59
N SER A 135 -26.43 2.69 8.63
CA SER A 135 -26.34 1.83 7.43
C SER A 135 -27.68 1.23 6.99
N THR A 136 -28.77 1.53 7.71
CA THR A 136 -30.16 1.22 7.34
C THR A 136 -30.86 2.49 6.88
#